data_AF-A0A357V6D3-F1
#
_entry.id   AF-A0A357V6D3-F1
#
_cell.length_a   1.000
_cell.length_b   1.000
_cell.length_c   1.000
_cell.angle_alpha   90.00
_cell.angle_beta   90.00
_cell.angle_gamma   90.00
#
_symmetry.space_group_name_H-M   'P 1'
#
loop_
_entity.id
_entity.type
_entity.pdbx_description
1 polymer ?
#
loop_
_entity_poly.entity_id
_entity_poly.type
_entity_poly.pdbx_seq_one_letter_code
_entity_poly.pdbx_strand_id
1 'polypeptide(L)'
;MTSILVLGFLIGIRHAFEPDHLAAVTAMVSGKTSLRRTLRQGAVWGLGHTTTLFLVCGAVIYMETAISDFAARMMEATVGVLL
;
A
#
# COMPACT_ATOMS: atom_id res chain seq x y z
N MET A 1 0.18 -10.23 -23.13
CA MET A 1 0.25 -8.97 -22.35
C MET A 1 -0.93 -8.83 -21.39
N THR A 2 -2.16 -9.07 -21.82
CA THR A 2 -3.36 -9.07 -20.96
C THR A 2 -3.24 -10.02 -19.75
N SER A 3 -2.64 -11.20 -19.93
CA SER A 3 -2.42 -12.17 -18.85
C SER A 3 -1.58 -11.63 -17.68
N ILE A 4 -0.59 -10.78 -17.97
CA ILE A 4 0.27 -10.16 -16.95
C ILE A 4 -0.53 -9.10 -16.16
N LEU A 5 -1.38 -8.33 -16.84
CA LEU A 5 -2.26 -7.36 -16.19
C LEU A 5 -3.29 -8.05 -15.30
N VAL A 6 -3.89 -9.15 -15.76
CA VAL A 6 -4.82 -9.95 -14.95
C VAL A 6 -4.11 -10.53 -13.73
N LEU A 7 -2.92 -11.11 -13.91
CA LEU A 7 -2.15 -11.65 -12.80
C LEU A 7 -1.78 -10.57 -11.78
N GLY A 8 -1.26 -9.43 -12.23
CA GLY A 8 -0.93 -8.30 -11.37
C GLY A 8 -2.15 -7.77 -10.61
N PHE A 9 -3.31 -7.71 -11.27
CA PHE A 9 -4.57 -7.32 -10.62
C PHE A 9 -4.99 -8.31 -9.54
N LEU A 10 -4.92 -9.62 -9.79
CA LEU A 10 -5.25 -10.65 -8.80
C LEU A 10 -4.30 -10.63 -7.60
N ILE A 11 -3.00 -10.42 -7.84
CA ILE A 11 -2.00 -10.25 -6.77
C ILE A 11 -2.30 -8.98 -5.97
N GLY A 12 -2.65 -7.88 -6.62
CA GLY A 12 -3.06 -6.64 -5.96
C GLY A 12 -4.30 -6.82 -5.07
N ILE A 13 -5.31 -7.58 -5.53
CA ILE A 13 -6.47 -7.92 -4.69
C ILE A 13 -6.00 -8.68 -3.44
N ARG A 14 -5.16 -9.70 -3.60
CA ARG A 14 -4.63 -10.48 -2.47
C ARG A 14 -3.89 -9.58 -1.48
N HIS A 15 -3.03 -8.70 -1.96
CA HIS A 15 -2.28 -7.76 -1.14
C HIS A 15 -3.20 -6.83 -0.33
N ALA A 16 -4.28 -6.34 -0.93
CA ALA A 16 -5.25 -5.50 -0.23
C ALA A 16 -5.97 -6.20 0.95
N PHE A 17 -5.95 -7.54 0.99
CA PHE A 17 -6.49 -8.35 2.09
C PHE A 17 -5.44 -8.73 3.16
N GLU A 18 -4.23 -8.16 3.11
CA GLU A 18 -3.23 -8.40 4.14
C GLU A 18 -3.64 -7.79 5.48
N PRO A 19 -3.19 -8.36 6.62
CA PRO A 19 -3.68 -7.97 7.95
C PRO A 19 -3.47 -6.49 8.28
N ASP A 20 -2.36 -5.91 7.81
CA ASP A 20 -2.02 -4.50 7.97
C ASP A 20 -3.00 -3.58 7.23
N HIS A 21 -3.37 -3.94 6.00
CA HIS A 21 -4.33 -3.21 5.18
C HIS A 21 -5.73 -3.27 5.78
N LEU A 22 -6.14 -4.46 6.23
CA LEU A 22 -7.41 -4.62 6.92
C LEU A 22 -7.44 -3.82 8.23
N ALA A 23 -6.37 -3.81 9.02
CA ALA A 23 -6.28 -3.01 10.24
C ALA A 23 -6.37 -1.50 9.93
N ALA A 24 -5.63 -1.01 8.94
CA ALA A 24 -5.66 0.39 8.55
C ALA A 24 -7.05 0.83 8.04
N VAL A 25 -7.67 0.05 7.14
CA VAL A 25 -8.99 0.39 6.57
C VAL A 25 -10.10 0.29 7.62
N THR A 26 -10.07 -0.72 8.49
CA THR A 26 -11.05 -0.83 9.58
C THR A 26 -10.92 0.32 10.58
N ALA A 27 -9.70 0.70 10.95
CA ALA A 27 -9.45 1.88 11.78
C ALA A 27 -9.94 3.18 11.12
N MET A 28 -9.69 3.36 9.81
CA MET A 28 -10.14 4.55 9.07
C MET A 28 -11.66 4.67 8.94
N VAL A 29 -12.37 3.55 8.95
CA VAL A 29 -13.83 3.48 8.74
C VAL A 29 -14.59 3.34 10.06
N SER A 30 -13.89 3.03 11.16
CA SER A 30 -14.46 2.95 12.50
C SER A 30 -15.29 4.21 12.83
N GLY A 31 -16.54 4.01 13.22
CA GLY A 31 -17.50 5.08 13.52
C GLY A 31 -18.18 5.75 12.31
N LYS A 32 -17.96 5.30 11.07
CA LYS A 32 -18.66 5.83 9.87
C LYS A 32 -19.83 4.93 9.49
N THR A 33 -21.01 5.53 9.34
CA THR A 33 -22.26 4.81 8.99
C THR A 33 -22.59 4.83 7.49
N SER A 34 -21.93 5.67 6.70
CA SER A 34 -22.25 5.87 5.27
C SER A 34 -21.28 5.12 4.34
N LEU A 35 -21.81 4.13 3.62
CA LEU A 35 -21.07 3.37 2.60
C LEU A 35 -20.40 4.26 1.55
N ARG A 36 -21.09 5.30 1.07
CA ARG A 36 -20.53 6.23 0.06
C ARG A 36 -19.31 6.98 0.58
N ARG A 37 -19.32 7.37 1.85
CA ARG A 37 -18.19 8.05 2.49
C ARG A 37 -17.01 7.10 2.68
N THR A 38 -17.30 5.86 3.09
CA THR A 38 -16.31 4.78 3.19
C THR A 38 -15.63 4.51 1.85
N LEU A 39 -16.41 4.32 0.78
CA LEU A 39 -15.88 4.07 -0.57
C LEU A 39 -15.03 5.24 -1.07
N ARG A 40 -15.50 6.48 -0.91
CA ARG A 40 -14.72 7.67 -1.32
C ARG A 40 -13.40 7.74 -0.56
N GLN A 41 -13.41 7.50 0.74
CA GLN A 41 -12.21 7.59 1.56
C GLN A 41 -11.22 6.46 1.25
N GLY A 42 -11.72 5.24 1.03
CA GLY A 42 -10.91 4.12 0.52
C GLY A 42 -10.28 4.42 -0.84
N ALA A 43 -11.03 5.02 -1.77
CA ALA A 43 -10.51 5.41 -3.08
C ALA A 43 -9.41 6.48 -2.99
N VAL A 44 -9.63 7.54 -2.18
CA VAL A 44 -8.63 8.59 -1.97
C VAL A 44 -7.37 8.03 -1.32
N TRP A 45 -7.52 7.15 -0.32
CA TRP A 45 -6.40 6.48 0.34
C TRP A 45 -5.63 5.58 -0.64
N GLY A 46 -6.32 4.73 -1.39
CA GLY A 46 -5.70 3.82 -2.36
C GLY A 46 -4.98 4.56 -3.49
N LEU A 47 -5.56 5.66 -3.99
CA LEU A 47 -4.88 6.54 -4.95
C LEU A 47 -3.60 7.14 -4.35
N GLY A 48 -3.68 7.73 -3.15
CA GLY A 48 -2.51 8.31 -2.48
C GLY A 48 -1.41 7.28 -2.21
N HIS A 49 -1.79 6.08 -1.75
CA HIS A 49 -0.87 4.96 -1.54
C HIS A 49 -0.17 4.55 -2.85
N THR A 50 -0.94 4.35 -3.92
CA THR A 50 -0.41 3.98 -5.24
C THR A 50 0.53 5.05 -5.79
N THR A 51 0.16 6.33 -5.68
CA THR A 51 1.01 7.45 -6.10
C THR A 51 2.32 7.49 -5.31
N THR A 52 2.26 7.27 -3.99
CA THR A 52 3.46 7.26 -3.15
C THR A 52 4.41 6.13 -3.53
N LEU A 53 3.89 4.90 -3.69
CA LEU A 53 4.69 3.76 -4.15
C LEU A 53 5.27 4.00 -5.54
N PHE A 54 4.47 4.52 -6.47
CA PHE A 54 4.94 4.81 -7.83
C PHE A 54 6.10 5.82 -7.82
N LEU A 55 5.98 6.90 -7.04
CA LEU A 55 7.03 7.92 -6.97
C LEU A 55 8.29 7.41 -6.28
N VAL A 56 8.17 6.73 -5.14
CA VAL A 56 9.33 6.24 -4.38
C VAL A 56 10.03 5.11 -5.13
N CYS A 57 9.30 4.07 -5.53
CA CYS A 57 9.88 2.95 -6.29
C CYS A 57 10.40 3.42 -7.65
N GLY A 58 9.67 4.33 -8.32
CA GLY A 58 10.11 4.93 -9.58
C GLY A 58 11.44 5.69 -9.42
N ALA A 59 11.59 6.48 -8.34
CA ALA A 59 12.84 7.17 -8.03
C ALA A 59 13.98 6.19 -7.74
N VAL A 60 13.74 5.14 -6.94
CA VAL A 60 14.74 4.11 -6.61
C VAL A 60 15.22 3.38 -7.87
N ILE A 61 14.30 3.00 -8.76
CA ILE A 61 14.63 2.36 -10.04
C ILE A 61 15.40 3.34 -10.94
N TYR A 62 14.96 4.59 -11.02
CA TYR A 62 15.61 5.63 -11.84
C TYR A 62 17.03 5.93 -11.40
N MET A 63 17.29 5.94 -10.09
CA MET A 63 18.62 6.20 -9.53
C MET A 63 19.54 4.97 -9.61
N GLU A 64 19.03 3.80 -10.04
CA GLU A 64 19.73 2.50 -9.99
C GLU A 64 20.32 2.17 -8.61
N THR A 65 19.79 2.82 -7.56
CA THR A 65 20.28 2.67 -6.19
C THR A 65 19.57 1.52 -5.52
N ALA A 66 20.33 0.52 -5.05
CA ALA A 66 19.79 -0.47 -4.13
C ALA A 66 19.62 0.15 -2.73
N ILE A 67 18.49 -0.11 -2.08
CA ILE A 67 18.32 0.20 -0.65
C ILE A 67 19.26 -0.72 0.12
N SER A 68 20.18 -0.15 0.90
CA SER A 68 21.10 -0.95 1.72
C SER A 68 20.36 -1.81 2.73
N ASP A 69 20.87 -3.02 3.02
CA ASP A 69 20.27 -3.95 3.99
C ASP A 69 20.06 -3.32 5.36
N PHE A 70 20.97 -2.44 5.80
CA PHE A 70 20.84 -1.73 7.07
C PHE A 70 19.62 -0.80 7.06
N ALA A 71 19.46 -0.01 5.99
CA ALA A 71 18.32 0.87 5.84
C ALA A 71 17.00 0.09 5.78
N ALA A 72 16.96 -1.03 5.04
CA ALA A 72 15.79 -1.89 4.97
C ALA A 72 15.39 -2.44 6.35
N ARG A 73 16.34 -3.00 7.11
CA ARG A 73 16.10 -3.52 8.47
C ARG A 73 15.62 -2.44 9.44
N MET A 74 16.16 -1.23 9.35
CA MET A 74 15.72 -0.11 10.17
C MET A 74 14.29 0.34 9.83
N MET A 75 13.93 0.36 8.54
CA MET A 75 12.56 0.64 8.12
C MET A 75 11.59 -0.44 8.60
N GLU A 76 11.94 -1.73 8.43
CA GLU A 76 11.14 -2.86 8.93
C GLU A 76 10.94 -2.79 10.45
N ALA A 77 12.01 -2.54 11.21
CA ALA A 77 11.92 -2.40 12.66
C ALA A 77 11.01 -1.23 13.07
N THR A 78 11.10 -0.10 12.38
CA THR A 78 10.27 1.08 12.66
C THR A 78 8.79 0.79 12.41
N VAL A 79 8.46 0.15 11.28
CA VAL A 79 7.09 -0.27 10.97
C VAL A 79 6.60 -1.30 11.99
N GLY A 80 7.46 -2.24 12.40
CA GLY A 80 7.14 -3.24 13.41
C GLY A 80 6.85 -2.68 14.81
N VAL A 81 7.38 -1.49 15.16
CA VAL A 81 7.02 -0.78 16.40
C VAL A 81 5.69 -0.01 16.26
N LEU A 82 5.35 0.42 15.04
CA LEU A 82 4.14 1.19 14.76
C LEU A 82 2.87 0.31 14.75
N LEU A 83 2.99 -0.93 14.26
CA LEU A 83 1.92 -1.93 14.21
C LEU A 83 1.67 -2.55 15.59
#